data_AF-A0AAW0YF08-F1
#
_entry.id   AF-A0AAW0YF08-F1
#
_cell.length_a   1.000
_cell.length_b   1.000
_cell.length_c   1.000
_cell.angle_alpha   90.00
_cell.angle_beta   90.00
_cell.angle_gamma   90.00
#
_symmetry.space_group_name_H-M   'P 1'
#
loop_
_entity.id
_entity.type
_entity.pdbx_description
1 polymer ?
#
loop_
_entity_poly.entity_id
_entity_poly.type
_entity_poly.pdbx_seq_one_letter_code
_entity_poly.pdbx_strand_id
1 'polypeptide(L)'
;GIMMCPYMKTEDGFEMQMGTNHLGHFLLTSLLLPLLTHSEPARIITVSSLGHSRGCIPFDDMNYEKGYDRVHAYENSKLANVLFTRQLAKILKGTNIQVFAVHPGAVQSNLGRHIMGTWSASNLSTIFFKSTIEGIQTTLHCALEATQKEPYYYSDCGLGCASAAARDDAAAEKLWQISEKMVGLAKED
;
A
#
# COMPACT_ATOMS: atom_id res chain seq x y z
N GLY A 1 -8.40 -1.91 -3.18
CA GLY A 1 -7.33 -1.58 -4.15
C GLY A 1 -7.62 -2.19 -5.50
N ILE A 2 -6.93 -1.71 -6.53
CA ILE A 2 -7.03 -2.16 -7.93
C ILE A 2 -5.63 -2.50 -8.46
N MET A 3 -5.56 -3.19 -9.60
CA MET A 3 -4.30 -3.67 -10.15
C MET A 3 -4.32 -3.64 -11.68
N MET A 4 -3.24 -3.11 -12.27
CA MET A 4 -2.92 -3.18 -13.70
C MET A 4 -4.07 -2.77 -14.63
N CYS A 5 -4.85 -1.76 -14.24
CA CYS A 5 -5.91 -1.22 -15.07
C CYS A 5 -5.34 -0.38 -16.23
N PRO A 6 -6.13 -0.09 -17.29
CA PRO A 6 -5.77 0.93 -18.28
C PRO A 6 -5.54 2.30 -17.63
N TYR A 7 -4.85 3.20 -18.34
CA TYR A 7 -4.67 4.57 -17.87
C TYR A 7 -6.04 5.25 -17.73
N MET A 8 -6.35 5.64 -16.50
CA MET A 8 -7.59 6.33 -16.13
C MET A 8 -7.25 7.27 -14.98
N LYS A 9 -8.10 8.29 -14.80
CA LYS A 9 -8.01 9.20 -13.66
C LYS A 9 -9.19 9.00 -12.71
N THR A 10 -8.97 9.21 -11.41
CA THR A 10 -10.05 9.35 -10.42
C THR A 10 -10.86 10.62 -10.70
N GLU A 11 -11.97 10.80 -9.98
CA GLU A 11 -12.76 12.04 -10.08
C GLU A 11 -11.93 13.28 -9.69
N ASP A 12 -11.00 13.13 -8.75
CA ASP A 12 -10.04 14.18 -8.33
C ASP A 12 -8.84 14.36 -9.29
N GLY A 13 -8.81 13.61 -10.41
CA GLY A 13 -7.77 13.76 -11.43
C GLY A 13 -6.46 13.00 -11.18
N PHE A 14 -6.39 12.12 -10.17
CA PHE A 14 -5.20 11.29 -9.91
C PHE A 14 -5.14 10.06 -10.80
N GLU A 15 -3.95 9.55 -11.13
CA GLU A 15 -3.84 8.24 -11.78
C GLU A 15 -4.55 7.17 -10.92
N MET A 16 -5.35 6.34 -11.58
CA MET A 16 -6.34 5.49 -10.90
C MET A 16 -5.73 4.54 -9.87
N GLN A 17 -4.57 3.92 -10.12
CA GLN A 17 -3.93 3.00 -9.18
C GLN A 17 -3.31 3.74 -7.98
N MET A 18 -2.56 4.84 -8.20
CA MET A 18 -2.01 5.67 -7.14
C MET A 18 -3.10 6.35 -6.31
N GLY A 19 -4.11 6.91 -6.98
CA GLY A 19 -5.30 7.52 -6.37
C GLY A 19 -6.03 6.53 -5.47
N THR A 20 -6.37 5.35 -5.99
CA THR A 20 -7.17 4.36 -5.25
C THR A 20 -6.37 3.61 -4.19
N ASN A 21 -5.16 3.15 -4.51
CA ASN A 21 -4.41 2.26 -3.63
C ASN A 21 -3.66 2.99 -2.52
N HIS A 22 -3.26 4.25 -2.76
CA HIS A 22 -2.42 5.04 -1.87
C HIS A 22 -3.10 6.34 -1.44
N LEU A 23 -3.35 7.30 -2.33
CA LEU A 23 -3.78 8.66 -1.95
C LEU A 23 -5.13 8.68 -1.19
N GLY A 24 -6.12 7.91 -1.63
CA GLY A 24 -7.39 7.81 -0.92
C GLY A 24 -7.24 7.20 0.47
N HIS A 25 -6.36 6.21 0.63
CA HIS A 25 -6.07 5.60 1.94
C HIS A 25 -5.24 6.53 2.82
N PHE A 26 -4.29 7.27 2.24
CA PHE A 26 -3.49 8.30 2.90
C PHE A 26 -4.40 9.37 3.51
N LEU A 27 -5.33 9.93 2.72
CA LEU A 27 -6.29 10.92 3.18
C LEU A 27 -7.19 10.34 4.27
N LEU A 28 -7.78 9.15 4.03
CA LEU A 28 -8.64 8.48 5.01
C LEU A 28 -7.94 8.26 6.35
N THR A 29 -6.73 7.70 6.33
CA THR A 29 -5.96 7.48 7.57
C THR A 29 -5.65 8.81 8.25
N SER A 30 -5.19 9.82 7.51
CA SER A 30 -4.85 11.14 8.06
C SER A 30 -6.04 11.80 8.77
N LEU A 31 -7.25 11.70 8.20
CA LEU A 31 -8.47 12.22 8.82
C LEU A 31 -8.90 11.44 10.06
N LEU A 32 -8.60 10.13 10.12
CA LEU A 32 -8.91 9.27 11.26
C LEU A 32 -7.86 9.34 12.37
N LEU A 33 -6.64 9.82 12.10
CA LEU A 33 -5.55 9.83 13.07
C LEU A 33 -5.90 10.52 14.40
N PRO A 34 -6.53 11.71 14.43
CA PRO A 34 -6.90 12.34 15.70
C PRO A 34 -7.82 11.45 16.55
N LEU A 35 -8.80 10.78 15.93
CA LEU A 35 -9.72 9.87 16.63
C LEU A 35 -9.02 8.61 17.12
N LEU A 36 -8.09 8.06 16.34
CA LEU A 36 -7.30 6.89 16.72
C LEU A 36 -6.37 7.19 17.90
N THR A 37 -5.75 8.38 17.94
CA THR A 37 -4.93 8.84 19.07
C THR A 37 -5.75 9.01 20.35
N HIS A 38 -7.01 9.43 20.24
CA HIS A 38 -7.91 9.48 21.41
C HIS A 38 -8.42 8.09 21.86
N SER A 39 -8.29 7.06 21.03
CA SER A 39 -8.84 5.72 21.24
C SER A 39 -7.76 4.65 21.47
N GLU A 40 -6.55 5.07 21.89
CA GLU A 40 -5.43 4.15 22.12
C GLU A 40 -5.74 3.08 23.20
N PRO A 41 -5.27 1.83 23.02
CA PRO A 41 -4.43 1.32 21.94
C PRO A 41 -5.18 1.07 20.62
N ALA A 42 -4.53 1.38 19.49
CA ALA A 42 -5.10 1.16 18.15
C ALA A 42 -4.08 0.51 17.20
N ARG A 43 -4.57 -0.03 16.08
CA ARG A 43 -3.72 -0.63 15.03
C ARG A 43 -4.15 -0.17 13.64
N ILE A 44 -3.17 0.21 12.81
CA ILE A 44 -3.38 0.60 11.41
C ILE A 44 -2.68 -0.42 10.52
N ILE A 45 -3.43 -1.10 9.67
CA ILE A 45 -2.91 -2.16 8.79
C ILE A 45 -3.12 -1.75 7.32
N THR A 46 -2.03 -1.51 6.61
CA THR A 46 -2.01 -1.12 5.20
C THR A 46 -1.69 -2.32 4.32
N VAL A 47 -2.58 -2.68 3.39
CA VAL A 47 -2.36 -3.81 2.50
C VAL A 47 -1.48 -3.41 1.31
N SER A 48 -0.31 -4.02 1.21
CA SER A 48 0.64 -3.92 0.10
C SER A 48 0.63 -5.21 -0.75
N SER A 49 1.71 -5.50 -1.47
CA SER A 49 1.92 -6.71 -2.28
C SER A 49 3.42 -6.97 -2.50
N LEU A 50 3.77 -8.15 -3.05
CA LEU A 50 5.15 -8.41 -3.52
C LEU A 50 5.62 -7.43 -4.61
N GLY A 51 4.68 -6.79 -5.33
CA GLY A 51 5.02 -5.78 -6.33
C GLY A 51 5.79 -4.59 -5.76
N HIS A 52 5.66 -4.31 -4.45
CA HIS A 52 6.45 -3.26 -3.78
C HIS A 52 7.96 -3.43 -3.97
N SER A 53 8.42 -4.69 -4.14
CA SER A 53 9.84 -5.00 -4.26
C SER A 53 10.47 -4.54 -5.57
N ARG A 54 9.65 -4.31 -6.60
CA ARG A 54 10.05 -3.86 -7.94
C ARG A 54 9.70 -2.40 -8.20
N GLY A 55 8.95 -1.77 -7.30
CA GLY A 55 8.52 -0.39 -7.43
C GLY A 55 9.68 0.61 -7.27
N CYS A 56 9.50 1.77 -7.91
CA CYS A 56 10.31 2.98 -7.79
C CYS A 56 9.38 4.19 -7.91
N ILE A 57 9.18 4.93 -6.82
CA ILE A 57 8.18 6.02 -6.78
C ILE A 57 8.54 7.13 -7.79
N PRO A 58 7.65 7.45 -8.74
CA PRO A 58 7.90 8.47 -9.75
C PRO A 58 7.56 9.85 -9.18
N PHE A 59 8.38 10.35 -8.25
CA PHE A 59 8.10 11.59 -7.53
C PHE A 59 7.83 12.80 -8.44
N ASP A 60 8.40 12.82 -9.64
CA ASP A 60 8.24 13.90 -10.63
C ASP A 60 7.09 13.66 -11.62
N ASP A 61 6.36 12.54 -11.48
CA ASP A 61 5.22 12.17 -12.32
C ASP A 61 4.30 11.15 -11.62
N MET A 62 3.77 11.53 -10.45
CA MET A 62 2.91 10.66 -9.64
C MET A 62 1.60 10.27 -10.36
N ASN A 63 1.20 11.04 -11.38
CA ASN A 63 0.00 10.82 -12.19
C ASN A 63 0.29 10.17 -13.55
N TYR A 64 1.53 9.75 -13.82
CA TYR A 64 1.94 9.07 -15.05
C TYR A 64 1.53 9.81 -16.33
N GLU A 65 1.67 11.12 -16.36
CA GLU A 65 1.31 11.97 -17.50
C GLU A 65 2.38 11.92 -18.61
N LYS A 66 3.61 11.51 -18.28
CA LYS A 66 4.73 11.40 -19.23
C LYS A 66 4.84 10.01 -19.87
N GLY A 67 4.06 9.04 -19.37
CA GLY A 67 4.01 7.68 -19.89
C GLY A 67 3.47 6.71 -18.86
N TYR A 68 2.54 5.85 -19.26
CA TYR A 68 1.88 4.90 -18.37
C TYR A 68 2.30 3.46 -18.67
N ASP A 69 2.84 2.80 -17.64
CA ASP A 69 2.95 1.35 -17.61
C ASP A 69 2.09 0.81 -16.45
N ARG A 70 1.11 -0.03 -16.79
CA ARG A 70 0.12 -0.55 -15.83
C ARG A 70 0.73 -1.41 -14.72
N VAL A 71 1.86 -2.08 -15.00
CA VAL A 71 2.58 -2.93 -14.04
C VAL A 71 3.35 -2.05 -13.08
N HIS A 72 4.16 -1.12 -13.60
CA HIS A 72 4.92 -0.18 -12.77
C HIS A 72 4.00 0.71 -11.92
N ALA A 73 2.87 1.18 -12.45
CA ALA A 73 1.87 1.92 -11.68
C ALA A 73 1.34 1.13 -10.48
N TYR A 74 1.07 -0.17 -10.68
CA TYR A 74 0.66 -1.04 -9.58
C TYR A 74 1.79 -1.23 -8.56
N GLU A 75 2.99 -1.60 -9.02
CA GLU A 75 4.17 -1.84 -8.18
C GLU A 75 4.52 -0.61 -7.34
N ASN A 76 4.49 0.57 -7.96
CA ASN A 76 4.75 1.85 -7.30
C ASN A 76 3.68 2.18 -6.27
N SER A 77 2.39 1.93 -6.57
CA SER A 77 1.32 2.10 -5.58
C SER A 77 1.46 1.18 -4.36
N LYS A 78 2.07 0.00 -4.54
CA LYS A 78 2.31 -0.94 -3.44
C LYS A 78 3.57 -0.63 -2.66
N LEU A 79 4.60 -0.10 -3.31
CA LEU A 79 5.73 0.53 -2.61
C LEU A 79 5.29 1.74 -1.79
N ALA A 80 4.42 2.58 -2.34
CA ALA A 80 3.88 3.74 -1.66
C ALA A 80 3.20 3.36 -0.33
N ASN A 81 2.42 2.26 -0.32
CA ASN A 81 1.81 1.75 0.91
C ASN A 81 2.83 1.31 1.98
N VAL A 82 3.98 0.74 1.60
CA VAL A 82 5.01 0.35 2.58
C VAL A 82 5.75 1.58 3.12
N LEU A 83 6.12 2.50 2.24
CA LEU A 83 6.74 3.77 2.61
C LEU A 83 5.82 4.62 3.49
N PHE A 84 4.52 4.64 3.18
CA PHE A 84 3.49 5.26 4.01
C PHE A 84 3.49 4.71 5.43
N THR A 85 3.39 3.38 5.58
CA THR A 85 3.45 2.75 6.91
C THR A 85 4.75 3.10 7.63
N ARG A 86 5.88 3.13 6.93
CA ARG A 86 7.18 3.47 7.50
C ARG A 86 7.23 4.91 8.02
N GLN A 87 6.75 5.88 7.26
CA GLN A 87 6.68 7.27 7.73
C GLN A 87 5.65 7.44 8.84
N LEU A 88 4.50 6.77 8.74
CA LEU A 88 3.47 6.78 9.76
C LEU A 88 3.99 6.25 11.10
N ALA A 89 4.80 5.18 11.09
CA ALA A 89 5.45 4.65 12.29
C ALA A 89 6.33 5.70 12.99
N LYS A 90 7.00 6.56 12.22
CA LYS A 90 7.82 7.65 12.76
C LYS A 90 6.96 8.76 13.36
N ILE A 91 5.89 9.16 12.67
CA ILE A 91 4.96 10.19 13.13
C ILE A 91 4.27 9.78 14.43
N LEU A 92 3.90 8.50 14.55
CA LEU A 92 3.21 7.94 15.70
C LEU A 92 4.15 7.51 16.84
N LYS A 93 5.46 7.76 16.72
CA LYS A 93 6.43 7.42 17.75
C LYS A 93 6.07 8.10 19.08
N GLY A 94 5.90 7.30 20.13
CA GLY A 94 5.51 7.77 21.46
C GLY A 94 4.01 7.62 21.77
N THR A 95 3.21 7.24 20.77
CA THR A 95 1.81 6.79 20.97
C THR A 95 1.76 5.29 21.21
N ASN A 96 0.60 4.77 21.64
CA ASN A 96 0.29 3.34 21.72
C ASN A 96 -0.47 2.84 20.48
N ILE A 97 -0.28 3.50 19.33
CA ILE A 97 -0.80 3.08 18.04
C ILE A 97 0.26 2.28 17.30
N GLN A 98 -0.09 1.07 16.88
CA GLN A 98 0.80 0.22 16.09
C GLN A 98 0.46 0.26 14.60
N VAL A 99 1.46 0.21 13.74
CA VAL A 99 1.27 0.25 12.28
C VAL A 99 1.97 -0.91 11.58
N PHE A 100 1.31 -1.43 10.54
CA PHE A 100 1.76 -2.60 9.80
C PHE A 100 1.49 -2.41 8.30
N ALA A 101 2.45 -2.81 7.47
CA ALA A 101 2.24 -3.06 6.06
C ALA A 101 2.18 -4.56 5.87
N VAL A 102 1.17 -5.08 5.17
CA VAL A 102 0.98 -6.52 5.03
C VAL A 102 0.93 -6.93 3.57
N HIS A 103 1.50 -8.09 3.26
CA HIS A 103 1.30 -8.78 2.00
C HIS A 103 0.48 -10.05 2.22
N PRO A 104 -0.66 -10.20 1.53
CA PRO A 104 -1.54 -11.35 1.72
C PRO A 104 -1.10 -12.63 0.98
N GLY A 105 0.04 -12.67 0.30
CA GLY A 105 0.35 -13.73 -0.67
C GLY A 105 -0.28 -13.45 -2.05
N ALA A 106 -0.05 -14.37 -3.00
CA ALA A 106 -0.82 -14.41 -4.24
C ALA A 106 -2.21 -14.99 -3.94
N VAL A 107 -3.23 -14.14 -3.77
CA VAL A 107 -4.59 -14.57 -3.42
C VAL A 107 -5.48 -14.59 -4.64
N GLN A 108 -6.27 -15.66 -4.82
CA GLN A 108 -7.29 -15.73 -5.86
C GLN A 108 -8.42 -14.73 -5.55
N SER A 109 -8.34 -13.55 -6.15
CA SER A 109 -9.30 -12.45 -5.95
C SER A 109 -9.60 -11.74 -7.26
N ASN A 110 -10.68 -10.96 -7.30
CA ASN A 110 -11.04 -10.11 -8.45
C ASN A 110 -10.02 -8.98 -8.73
N LEU A 111 -8.90 -8.94 -8.00
CA LEU A 111 -7.79 -8.03 -8.24
C LEU A 111 -7.17 -8.24 -9.64
N GLY A 112 -7.16 -9.48 -10.14
CA GLY A 112 -6.66 -9.85 -11.46
C GLY A 112 -7.62 -9.60 -12.63
N ARG A 113 -8.79 -8.98 -12.42
CA ARG A 113 -9.82 -8.84 -13.47
C ARG A 113 -9.35 -8.13 -14.75
N HIS A 114 -8.38 -7.21 -14.65
CA HIS A 114 -7.78 -6.52 -15.81
C HIS A 114 -6.61 -7.29 -16.46
N ILE A 115 -6.19 -8.40 -15.84
CA ILE A 115 -5.23 -9.36 -16.38
C ILE A 115 -5.97 -10.49 -17.12
N MET A 116 -7.15 -10.90 -16.62
CA MET A 116 -7.90 -12.07 -17.12
C MET A 116 -8.42 -11.96 -18.56
N GLY A 117 -8.45 -10.78 -19.17
CA GLY A 117 -8.83 -10.61 -20.60
C GLY A 117 -7.80 -11.18 -21.59
N THR A 118 -6.56 -11.47 -21.17
CA THR A 118 -5.50 -12.02 -22.03
C THR A 118 -5.09 -13.44 -21.65
N TRP A 119 -5.70 -14.03 -20.63
CA TRP A 119 -5.37 -15.38 -20.17
C TRP A 119 -6.39 -16.36 -20.73
N SER A 120 -6.05 -16.94 -21.89
CA SER A 120 -6.72 -18.13 -22.42
C SER A 120 -6.80 -19.19 -21.31
N ALA A 121 -7.98 -19.79 -21.17
CA ALA A 121 -8.34 -20.78 -20.15
C ALA A 121 -7.60 -22.12 -20.31
N SER A 122 -6.26 -22.11 -20.31
CA SER A 122 -5.42 -23.30 -20.25
C SER A 122 -4.76 -23.39 -18.87
N ASN A 123 -5.54 -23.91 -17.93
CA ASN A 123 -5.15 -24.85 -16.87
C ASN A 123 -3.64 -24.98 -16.59
N LEU A 124 -3.13 -24.25 -15.58
CA LEU A 124 -2.06 -24.66 -14.66
C LEU A 124 -1.74 -23.58 -13.58
N SER A 125 -2.23 -22.34 -13.73
CA SER A 125 -1.90 -21.21 -12.87
C SER A 125 -2.67 -21.13 -11.55
N THR A 126 -3.72 -21.93 -11.35
CA THR A 126 -4.54 -21.93 -10.13
C THR A 126 -3.87 -22.59 -8.91
N ILE A 127 -2.75 -23.30 -9.10
CA ILE A 127 -2.10 -24.10 -8.06
C ILE A 127 -1.23 -23.25 -7.10
N PHE A 128 -0.87 -22.02 -7.49
CA PHE A 128 -0.03 -21.11 -6.67
C PHE A 128 -0.81 -20.00 -5.97
N PHE A 129 -2.14 -19.99 -6.06
CA PHE A 129 -2.96 -18.98 -5.40
C PHE A 129 -3.49 -19.47 -4.06
N LYS A 130 -3.24 -18.68 -3.01
CA LYS A 130 -3.90 -18.81 -1.72
C LYS A 130 -5.40 -18.54 -1.86
N SER A 131 -6.20 -19.26 -1.09
CA SER A 131 -7.59 -18.89 -0.83
C SER A 131 -7.67 -17.54 -0.10
N THR A 132 -8.84 -16.90 -0.11
CA THR A 132 -9.06 -15.66 0.67
C THR A 132 -8.82 -15.86 2.16
N ILE A 133 -9.16 -17.05 2.69
CA ILE A 133 -8.94 -17.40 4.11
C ILE A 133 -7.45 -17.49 4.42
N GLU A 134 -6.66 -18.11 3.56
CA GLU A 134 -5.19 -18.17 3.73
C GLU A 134 -4.57 -16.78 3.53
N GLY A 135 -5.11 -15.98 2.61
CA GLY A 135 -4.62 -14.66 2.29
C GLY A 135 -4.81 -13.62 3.40
N ILE A 136 -5.89 -13.74 4.18
CA ILE A 136 -6.20 -12.80 5.26
C ILE A 136 -5.41 -13.06 6.54
N GLN A 137 -4.76 -14.23 6.67
CA GLN A 137 -4.10 -14.65 7.92
C GLN A 137 -3.09 -13.62 8.43
N THR A 138 -2.26 -13.04 7.56
CA THR A 138 -1.26 -12.04 8.00
C THR A 138 -1.93 -10.74 8.48
N THR A 139 -3.02 -10.33 7.84
CA THR A 139 -3.81 -9.17 8.26
C THR A 139 -4.44 -9.42 9.64
N LEU A 140 -5.05 -10.60 9.86
CA LEU A 140 -5.63 -10.97 11.15
C LEU A 140 -4.56 -11.06 12.24
N HIS A 141 -3.42 -11.69 11.94
CA HIS A 141 -2.31 -11.77 12.87
C HIS A 141 -1.85 -10.36 13.29
N CYS A 142 -1.68 -9.42 12.35
CA CYS A 142 -1.34 -8.03 12.67
C CYS A 142 -2.44 -7.31 13.46
N ALA A 143 -3.71 -7.56 13.15
CA ALA A 143 -4.85 -6.93 13.82
C ALA A 143 -5.07 -7.44 15.26
N LEU A 144 -4.76 -8.71 15.53
CA LEU A 144 -5.11 -9.37 16.79
C LEU A 144 -3.91 -9.61 17.72
N GLU A 145 -2.76 -10.03 17.19
CA GLU A 145 -1.70 -10.64 18.00
C GLU A 145 -0.31 -9.99 17.84
N ALA A 146 0.02 -9.51 16.63
CA ALA A 146 1.37 -9.07 16.33
C ALA A 146 1.79 -7.85 17.19
N THR A 147 3.08 -7.83 17.54
CA THR A 147 3.75 -6.63 18.04
C THR A 147 4.56 -6.01 16.91
N GLN A 148 4.37 -4.71 16.69
CA GLN A 148 5.05 -3.93 15.67
C GLN A 148 6.58 -4.02 15.84
N LYS A 149 7.26 -4.37 14.76
CA LYS A 149 8.72 -4.41 14.66
C LYS A 149 9.16 -3.93 13.28
N GLU A 150 10.33 -3.30 13.20
CA GLU A 150 10.94 -3.01 11.91
C GLU A 150 11.20 -4.30 11.11
N PRO A 151 11.03 -4.30 9.77
CA PRO A 151 10.79 -3.14 8.89
C PRO A 151 9.32 -2.73 8.73
N TYR A 152 8.44 -3.12 9.65
CA TYR A 152 6.98 -2.86 9.64
C TYR A 152 6.23 -3.54 8.48
N TYR A 153 6.91 -4.39 7.72
CA TYR A 153 6.33 -5.18 6.63
C TYR A 153 6.20 -6.64 7.04
N TYR A 154 5.02 -7.20 6.89
CA TYR A 154 4.67 -8.54 7.35
C TYR A 154 4.13 -9.39 6.19
N SER A 155 4.51 -10.67 6.19
CA SER A 155 4.05 -11.71 5.27
C SER A 155 4.02 -13.02 6.04
N ASP A 156 3.08 -13.90 5.70
CA ASP A 156 2.98 -15.24 6.28
C ASP A 156 2.98 -15.25 7.82
N CYS A 157 2.23 -14.31 8.40
CA CYS A 157 2.10 -14.11 9.86
C CYS A 157 3.43 -13.82 10.59
N GLY A 158 4.41 -13.26 9.89
CA GLY A 158 5.69 -12.86 10.46
C GLY A 158 6.29 -11.66 9.74
N LEU A 159 7.53 -11.30 10.11
CA LEU A 159 8.27 -10.24 9.42
C LEU A 159 8.61 -10.69 8.00
N GLY A 160 8.23 -9.88 7.02
CA GLY A 160 8.57 -10.07 5.62
C GLY A 160 9.83 -9.32 5.22
N CYS A 161 10.38 -9.68 4.07
CA CYS A 161 11.52 -8.97 3.46
C CYS A 161 11.05 -7.72 2.73
N ALA A 162 11.13 -6.55 3.38
CA ALA A 162 10.97 -5.26 2.71
C ALA A 162 12.15 -4.96 1.79
N SER A 163 11.89 -4.47 0.57
CA SER A 163 12.95 -4.07 -0.37
C SER A 163 13.83 -2.94 0.18
N ALA A 164 14.98 -2.70 -0.43
CA ALA A 164 15.84 -1.56 -0.07
C ALA A 164 15.08 -0.23 -0.22
N ALA A 165 14.35 -0.06 -1.33
CA ALA A 165 13.52 1.11 -1.57
C ALA A 165 12.43 1.29 -0.50
N ALA A 166 11.82 0.19 -0.01
CA ALA A 166 10.80 0.25 1.04
C ALA A 166 11.35 0.61 2.44
N ARG A 167 12.67 0.57 2.61
CA ARG A 167 13.36 0.94 3.86
C ARG A 167 14.02 2.33 3.78
N ASP A 168 13.79 3.06 2.70
CA ASP A 168 14.34 4.40 2.51
C ASP A 168 13.49 5.44 3.26
N ASP A 169 14.08 5.99 4.31
CA ASP A 169 13.47 7.00 5.16
C ASP A 169 13.22 8.34 4.46
N ALA A 170 14.14 8.76 3.59
CA ALA A 170 14.01 10.01 2.86
C ALA A 170 12.93 9.91 1.78
N ALA A 171 12.83 8.76 1.11
CA ALA A 171 11.75 8.48 0.18
C ALA A 171 10.38 8.43 0.90
N ALA A 172 10.32 7.85 2.09
CA ALA A 172 9.09 7.78 2.89
C ALA A 172 8.59 9.17 3.29
N GLU A 173 9.49 10.03 3.77
CA GLU A 173 9.18 11.42 4.12
C GLU A 173 8.78 12.25 2.89
N LYS A 174 9.52 12.13 1.78
CA LYS A 174 9.19 12.82 0.53
C LYS A 174 7.83 12.41 -0.01
N LEU A 175 7.51 11.11 0.02
CA LEU A 175 6.20 10.58 -0.37
C LEU A 175 5.09 11.15 0.50
N TRP A 176 5.29 11.24 1.80
CA TRP A 176 4.31 11.81 2.72
C TRP A 176 3.99 13.25 2.37
N GLN A 177 5.00 14.11 2.23
CA GLN A 177 4.83 15.53 1.90
C GLN A 177 4.13 15.73 0.55
N ILE A 178 4.50 14.94 -0.47
CA ILE A 178 3.82 15.00 -1.77
C ILE A 178 2.38 14.53 -1.64
N SER A 179 2.12 13.47 -0.88
CA SER A 179 0.76 12.96 -0.66
C SER A 179 -0.11 14.00 0.03
N GLU A 180 0.38 14.66 1.09
CA GLU A 180 -0.32 15.77 1.77
C GLU A 180 -0.70 16.89 0.80
N LYS A 181 0.22 17.30 -0.07
CA LYS A 181 -0.05 18.32 -1.09
C LYS A 181 -1.09 17.86 -2.09
N MET A 182 -0.97 16.63 -2.59
CA MET A 182 -1.90 16.08 -3.57
C MET A 182 -3.32 15.98 -3.01
N VAL A 183 -3.49 15.57 -1.75
CA VAL A 183 -4.83 15.43 -1.13
C VAL A 183 -5.32 16.70 -0.43
N GLY A 184 -4.61 17.83 -0.56
CA GLY A 184 -5.02 19.11 0.02
C GLY A 184 -4.92 19.20 1.55
N LEU A 185 -4.05 18.40 2.18
CA LEU A 185 -3.77 18.46 3.62
C LEU A 185 -2.53 19.30 3.97
N ALA A 186 -1.69 19.63 3.00
CA ALA A 186 -0.57 20.52 3.23
C ALA A 186 -1.08 21.89 3.73
N LYS A 187 -0.52 22.38 4.84
CA LYS A 187 -0.81 23.74 5.30
C LYS A 187 -0.36 24.72 4.23
N GLU A 188 -1.21 25.68 3.88
CA GLU A 188 -0.78 26.83 3.09
C GLU A 188 0.26 27.61 3.92
N ASP A 189 1.44 27.84 3.33
CA ASP A 189 2.49 28.69 3.90
C ASP A 189 2.10 30.17 3.78
#